data_AF-A0A1G2JN29-F1
#
_entry.id   AF-A0A1G2JN29-F1
#
_cell.length_a   1.000
_cell.length_b   1.000
_cell.length_c   1.000
_cell.angle_alpha   90.00
_cell.angle_beta   90.00
_cell.angle_gamma   90.00
#
_symmetry.space_group_name_H-M   'P 1'
#
loop_
_entity.id
_entity.type
_entity.pdbx_description
1 polymer ?
#
loop_
_entity_poly.entity_id
_entity_poly.type
_entity_poly.pdbx_seq_one_letter_code
_entity_poly.pdbx_strand_id
1 'polypeptide(L)'
;MENKQKHLEFIQNIIDRMAGNLFFLKGWVITIITALFAWSTQPINKEYIFIAYLIVIVFWILDGYFLSQERLFRSLYNHVRKLNEKDIDFSMDIEKYKSIDRNSWAYSMFSSTLLWFYGVLIFIMILITYLIN
;
A
#
# COMPACT_ATOMS: atom_id res chain seq x y z
N MET A 1 -10.69 1.30 32.25
CA MET A 1 -10.98 1.11 30.81
C MET A 1 -10.33 2.19 29.96
N GLU A 2 -9.85 3.28 30.56
CA GLU A 2 -9.22 4.41 29.88
C GLU A 2 -7.92 4.00 29.18
N ASN A 3 -7.07 3.18 29.82
CA ASN A 3 -5.79 2.78 29.25
C ASN A 3 -6.00 1.95 27.98
N LYS A 4 -6.92 0.98 28.03
CA LYS A 4 -7.26 0.16 26.86
C LYS A 4 -7.80 1.00 25.72
N GLN A 5 -8.73 1.92 25.99
CA GLN A 5 -9.28 2.80 24.97
C GLN A 5 -8.18 3.66 24.33
N LYS A 6 -7.29 4.22 25.15
CA LYS A 6 -6.17 5.05 24.68
C LYS A 6 -5.17 4.26 23.85
N HIS A 7 -4.83 3.04 24.24
CA HIS A 7 -3.93 2.18 23.45
C HIS A 7 -4.54 1.80 22.10
N LEU A 8 -5.84 1.45 22.07
CA LEU A 8 -6.55 1.19 20.82
C LEU A 8 -6.61 2.43 19.92
N GLU A 9 -6.80 3.63 20.48
CA GLU A 9 -6.75 4.89 19.75
C GLU A 9 -5.37 5.13 19.12
N PHE A 10 -4.29 4.90 19.86
CA PHE A 10 -2.94 5.02 19.30
C PHE A 10 -2.69 4.05 18.14
N ILE A 11 -3.13 2.81 18.27
CA ILE A 11 -2.99 1.81 17.20
C ILE A 11 -3.84 2.22 15.99
N GLN A 12 -5.07 2.69 16.21
CA GLN A 12 -5.95 3.18 15.14
C GLN A 12 -5.33 4.35 14.39
N ASN A 13 -4.71 5.31 15.09
CA ASN A 13 -4.01 6.43 14.46
C ASN A 13 -2.90 5.95 13.51
N ILE A 14 -2.19 4.86 13.84
CA ILE A 14 -1.19 4.28 12.94
C ILE A 14 -1.85 3.61 11.74
N ILE A 15 -2.95 2.87 11.94
CA ILE A 15 -3.72 2.25 10.85
C ILE A 15 -4.20 3.33 9.86
N ASP A 16 -4.74 4.43 10.36
CA ASP A 16 -5.23 5.55 9.53
C ASP A 16 -4.09 6.21 8.75
N ARG A 17 -2.91 6.36 9.36
CA ARG A 17 -1.72 6.85 8.65
C ARG A 17 -1.27 5.90 7.54
N MET A 18 -1.31 4.58 7.76
CA MET A 18 -0.98 3.60 6.72
C MET A 18 -2.00 3.63 5.57
N ALA A 19 -3.29 3.69 5.89
CA ALA A 19 -4.36 3.83 4.89
C ALA A 19 -4.23 5.13 4.08
N GLY A 20 -3.88 6.24 4.74
CA GLY A 20 -3.58 7.52 4.09
C GLY A 20 -2.41 7.41 3.12
N ASN A 21 -1.29 6.82 3.53
CA ASN A 21 -0.14 6.59 2.64
C ASN A 21 -0.51 5.73 1.43
N LEU A 22 -1.30 4.67 1.62
CA LEU A 22 -1.78 3.82 0.53
C LEU A 22 -2.65 4.61 -0.48
N PHE A 23 -3.50 5.51 0.01
CA PHE A 23 -4.27 6.40 -0.86
C PHE A 23 -3.38 7.38 -1.64
N PHE A 24 -2.41 8.01 -0.96
CA PHE A 24 -1.47 8.93 -1.61
C PHE A 24 -0.65 8.26 -2.70
N LEU A 25 -0.13 7.07 -2.46
CA LEU A 25 0.66 6.33 -3.44
C LEU A 25 -0.13 6.04 -4.72
N LYS A 26 -1.40 5.64 -4.59
CA LYS A 26 -2.29 5.42 -5.74
C LYS A 26 -2.57 6.70 -6.54
N GLY A 27 -2.71 7.84 -5.86
CA GLY A 27 -2.85 9.13 -6.54
C GLY A 27 -1.57 9.53 -7.30
N TRP A 28 -0.42 9.40 -6.65
CA TRP A 28 0.88 9.77 -7.24
C TRP A 28 1.27 8.89 -8.43
N VAL A 29 1.05 7.57 -8.36
CA VAL A 29 1.37 6.69 -9.48
C VAL A 29 0.56 7.05 -10.72
N ILE A 30 -0.75 7.31 -10.59
CA ILE A 30 -1.60 7.74 -11.70
C ILE A 30 -1.12 9.08 -12.28
N THR A 31 -0.78 10.02 -11.40
CA THR A 31 -0.34 11.37 -11.80
C THR A 31 0.97 11.32 -12.61
N ILE A 32 1.97 10.58 -12.11
CA ILE A 32 3.27 10.45 -12.76
C ILE A 32 3.14 9.69 -14.09
N ILE A 33 2.37 8.61 -14.13
CA ILE A 33 2.13 7.86 -15.37
C ILE A 33 1.45 8.74 -16.40
N THR A 34 0.41 9.49 -16.02
CA THR A 34 -0.30 10.38 -16.94
C THR A 34 0.65 11.43 -17.53
N ALA A 35 1.51 12.04 -16.70
CA ALA A 35 2.51 12.99 -17.16
C ALA A 35 3.54 12.37 -18.11
N LEU A 36 4.05 11.18 -17.80
CA LEU A 36 5.02 10.48 -18.65
C LEU A 36 4.41 10.04 -19.99
N PHE A 37 3.17 9.55 -19.98
CA PHE A 37 2.48 9.19 -21.22
C PHE A 37 2.19 10.42 -22.09
N ALA A 38 1.73 11.52 -21.50
CA ALA A 38 1.53 12.77 -22.23
C ALA A 38 2.85 13.24 -22.88
N TRP A 39 3.98 13.12 -22.17
CA TRP A 39 5.31 13.46 -22.68
C TRP A 39 5.81 12.51 -23.79
N SER A 40 5.43 11.24 -23.72
CA SER A 40 5.85 10.20 -24.65
C SER A 40 5.22 10.29 -26.05
N THR A 41 4.23 11.17 -26.24
CA THR A 41 3.59 11.43 -27.54
C THR A 41 4.54 12.09 -28.55
N GLN A 42 5.63 12.70 -28.06
CA GLN A 42 6.69 13.23 -28.91
C GLN A 42 7.52 12.08 -29.50
N PRO A 43 7.80 12.07 -30.83
CA PRO A 43 8.43 10.94 -31.50
C PRO A 43 9.83 10.56 -30.97
N ILE A 44 10.56 11.51 -30.40
CA ILE A 44 11.89 11.31 -29.80
C ILE A 44 11.80 10.63 -28.41
N ASN A 45 10.63 10.65 -27.77
CA ASN A 45 10.46 10.30 -26.36
C ASN A 45 9.75 8.96 -26.14
N LYS A 46 9.68 8.08 -27.13
CA LYS A 46 8.99 6.78 -26.97
C LYS A 46 9.62 5.89 -25.88
N GLU A 47 10.90 6.06 -25.58
CA GLU A 47 11.62 5.32 -24.54
C GLU A 47 11.10 5.59 -23.12
N TYR A 48 10.47 6.75 -22.87
CA TYR A 48 9.93 7.11 -21.54
C TYR A 48 8.74 6.23 -21.12
N ILE A 49 8.11 5.52 -22.06
CA ILE A 49 7.07 4.54 -21.77
C ILE A 49 7.62 3.43 -20.85
N PHE A 50 8.85 2.95 -21.07
CA PHE A 50 9.46 1.93 -20.23
C PHE A 50 9.72 2.42 -18.79
N ILE A 51 10.07 3.71 -18.65
CA ILE A 51 10.23 4.35 -17.33
C ILE A 51 8.90 4.37 -16.58
N ALA A 52 7.78 4.61 -17.26
CA ALA A 52 6.45 4.57 -16.63
C ALA A 52 6.13 3.18 -16.07
N TYR A 53 6.44 2.10 -16.79
CA TYR A 53 6.27 0.72 -16.28
C TYR A 53 7.16 0.43 -15.07
N LEU A 54 8.41 0.89 -15.07
CA LEU A 54 9.29 0.75 -13.90
C LEU A 54 8.69 1.44 -12.66
N ILE A 55 8.16 2.66 -12.84
CA ILE A 55 7.53 3.43 -11.76
C ILE A 55 6.32 2.67 -11.20
N VAL A 56 5.47 2.09 -12.05
CA VAL A 56 4.34 1.26 -11.59
C VAL A 56 4.81 0.15 -10.66
N ILE A 57 5.86 -0.58 -11.04
CA ILE A 57 6.38 -1.71 -10.25
C ILE A 57 6.89 -1.22 -8.89
N VAL A 58 7.63 -0.11 -8.86
CA VAL A 58 8.13 0.49 -7.60
C VAL A 58 6.96 0.88 -6.69
N PHE A 59 5.94 1.54 -7.24
CA PHE A 59 4.76 1.93 -6.47
C PHE A 59 3.98 0.71 -5.97
N TRP A 60 3.86 -0.35 -6.76
CA TRP A 60 3.18 -1.59 -6.34
C TRP A 60 3.90 -2.27 -5.17
N ILE A 61 5.23 -2.34 -5.24
CA ILE A 61 6.07 -2.84 -4.16
C ILE A 61 5.85 -2.03 -2.87
N LEU A 62 5.82 -0.69 -2.99
CA LEU A 62 5.59 0.23 -1.87
C LEU A 62 4.18 0.10 -1.28
N ASP A 63 3.15 0.03 -2.13
CA ASP A 63 1.76 -0.19 -1.72
C ASP A 63 1.62 -1.50 -0.93
N GLY A 64 2.28 -2.57 -1.40
CA GLY A 64 2.34 -3.82 -0.68
C GLY A 64 2.99 -3.70 0.70
N TYR A 65 4.01 -2.84 0.83
CA TYR A 65 4.68 -2.60 2.12
C TYR A 65 3.73 -1.92 3.10
N PHE A 66 3.09 -0.80 2.70
CA PHE A 66 2.15 -0.09 3.57
C PHE A 66 0.94 -0.95 3.95
N LEU A 67 0.42 -1.75 3.02
CA LEU A 67 -0.65 -2.71 3.32
C LEU A 67 -0.21 -3.78 4.33
N SER A 68 1.03 -4.25 4.25
CA SER A 68 1.58 -5.22 5.20
C SER A 68 1.69 -4.62 6.62
N GLN A 69 2.16 -3.37 6.73
CA GLN A 69 2.23 -2.64 7.99
C GLN A 69 0.83 -2.42 8.58
N GLU A 70 -0.13 -1.98 7.77
CA GLU A 70 -1.51 -1.82 8.20
C GLU A 70 -2.10 -3.12 8.78
N ARG A 71 -1.85 -4.26 8.13
CA ARG A 71 -2.31 -5.58 8.60
C ARG A 71 -1.64 -6.03 9.91
N LEU A 72 -0.36 -5.69 10.10
CA LEU A 72 0.35 -5.91 11.36
C LEU A 72 -0.30 -5.11 12.50
N PHE A 73 -0.55 -3.82 12.29
CA PHE A 73 -1.22 -2.99 13.30
C PHE A 73 -2.67 -3.40 13.54
N ARG A 74 -3.42 -3.83 12.51
CA ARG A 74 -4.75 -4.45 12.67
C ARG A 74 -4.69 -5.74 13.50
N SER A 75 -3.59 -6.49 13.42
CA SER A 75 -3.40 -7.71 14.23
C SER A 75 -3.09 -7.35 15.69
N LEU A 76 -2.23 -6.35 15.93
CA LEU A 76 -1.98 -5.79 17.26
C LEU A 76 -3.28 -5.23 17.89
N TYR A 77 -4.07 -4.45 17.14
CA TYR A 77 -5.38 -3.95 17.59
C TYR A 77 -6.29 -5.09 18.05
N ASN A 78 -6.36 -6.17 17.25
CA ASN A 78 -7.17 -7.35 17.55
C ASN A 78 -6.69 -8.12 18.79
N HIS A 79 -5.40 -8.03 19.12
CA HIS A 79 -4.86 -8.58 20.34
C HIS A 79 -5.22 -7.70 21.55
N VAL A 80 -4.90 -6.41 21.50
CA VAL A 80 -5.13 -5.45 22.60
C VAL A 80 -6.61 -5.36 22.97
N ARG A 81 -7.54 -5.43 22.01
CA ARG A 81 -8.97 -5.40 22.31
C ARG A 81 -9.45 -6.57 23.17
N LYS A 82 -8.69 -7.67 23.24
CA LYS A 82 -9.02 -8.87 24.05
C LYS A 82 -8.35 -8.85 25.43
N LEU A 83 -7.37 -7.97 25.66
CA LEU A 83 -6.70 -7.84 26.96
C LEU A 83 -7.62 -7.23 28.02
N ASN A 84 -7.36 -7.55 29.28
CA ASN A 84 -7.97 -6.86 30.41
C ASN A 84 -7.26 -5.53 30.65
N GLU A 85 -7.94 -4.60 31.32
CA GLU A 85 -7.38 -3.26 31.60
C GLU A 85 -6.03 -3.29 32.33
N LYS A 86 -5.85 -4.24 33.25
CA LYS A 86 -4.63 -4.44 34.04
C LYS A 86 -3.43 -4.92 33.21
N ASP A 87 -3.68 -5.50 32.04
CA ASP A 87 -2.67 -6.11 31.17
C ASP A 87 -2.25 -5.16 30.02
N ILE A 88 -2.75 -3.92 30.02
CA ILE A 88 -2.43 -2.91 29.00
C ILE A 88 -1.06 -2.32 29.28
N ASP A 89 -0.12 -2.55 28.37
CA ASP A 89 1.29 -2.13 28.48
C ASP A 89 1.68 -1.01 27.49
N PHE A 90 0.74 -0.56 26.65
CA PHE A 90 0.97 0.42 25.58
C PHE A 90 2.05 0.04 24.55
N SER A 91 2.42 -1.25 24.48
CA SER A 91 3.42 -1.71 23.52
C SER A 91 2.93 -1.53 22.08
N MET A 92 3.82 -1.03 21.22
CA MET A 92 3.61 -0.90 19.77
C MET A 92 4.41 -1.95 18.99
N ASP A 93 4.89 -2.98 19.67
CA ASP A 93 5.65 -4.05 19.04
C ASP A 93 4.75 -4.93 18.16
N ILE A 94 5.12 -5.01 16.88
CA ILE A 94 4.42 -5.80 15.87
C ILE A 94 5.19 -7.05 15.43
N GLU A 95 6.39 -7.29 15.97
CA GLU A 95 7.25 -8.43 15.63
C GLU A 95 6.49 -9.76 15.73
N LYS A 96 5.74 -9.93 16.82
CA LYS A 96 4.93 -11.14 17.10
C LYS A 96 3.89 -11.47 16.03
N TYR A 97 3.46 -10.49 15.23
CA TYR A 97 2.44 -10.67 14.20
C TYR A 97 3.01 -10.83 12.79
N LYS A 98 4.34 -10.75 12.61
CA LYS A 98 5.00 -10.94 11.29
C LYS A 98 4.93 -12.38 10.80
N SER A 99 4.79 -13.35 11.70
CA SER A 99 4.65 -14.78 11.39
C SER A 99 3.31 -15.15 10.77
N ILE A 100 2.32 -14.25 10.80
CA ILE A 100 1.01 -14.48 10.17
C ILE A 100 1.16 -14.20 8.66
N ASP A 101 0.97 -15.21 7.82
CA ASP A 101 1.19 -15.13 6.36
C ASP A 101 0.50 -13.91 5.72
N ARG A 102 -0.74 -13.60 6.13
CA ARG A 102 -1.51 -12.48 5.59
C ARG A 102 -0.82 -11.11 5.81
N ASN A 103 0.00 -11.01 6.85
CA ASN A 103 0.72 -9.80 7.23
C ASN A 103 2.07 -9.71 6.53
N SER A 104 2.51 -10.76 5.83
CA SER A 104 3.75 -10.72 5.07
C SER A 104 3.66 -9.72 3.93
N TRP A 105 4.81 -9.12 3.60
CA TRP A 105 4.90 -8.14 2.54
C TRP A 105 4.54 -8.73 1.17
N ALA A 106 5.09 -9.90 0.84
CA ALA A 106 4.80 -10.59 -0.41
C ALA A 106 3.31 -10.90 -0.56
N TYR A 107 2.67 -11.46 0.49
CA TYR A 107 1.23 -11.74 0.45
C TYR A 107 0.39 -10.45 0.32
N SER A 108 0.88 -9.33 0.84
CA SER A 108 0.21 -8.03 0.71
C SER A 108 0.30 -7.48 -0.71
N MET A 109 1.47 -7.58 -1.35
CA MET A 109 1.66 -7.20 -2.76
C MET A 109 0.72 -7.94 -3.70
N PHE A 110 0.53 -9.25 -3.49
CA PHE A 110 -0.36 -10.09 -4.30
C PHE A 110 -1.80 -10.14 -3.77
N SER A 111 -2.21 -9.18 -2.95
CA SER A 111 -3.60 -9.08 -2.50
C SER A 111 -4.54 -8.73 -3.67
N SER A 112 -5.77 -9.24 -3.63
CA SER A 112 -6.77 -8.98 -4.68
C SER A 112 -6.98 -7.49 -4.95
N THR A 113 -6.93 -6.65 -3.91
CA THR A 113 -7.09 -5.20 -4.04
C THR A 113 -5.97 -4.53 -4.82
N LEU A 114 -4.71 -4.97 -4.62
CA LEU A 114 -3.57 -4.42 -5.35
C LEU A 114 -3.47 -5.02 -6.75
N LEU A 115 -3.75 -6.32 -6.90
CA LEU A 115 -3.79 -6.98 -8.21
C LEU A 115 -4.82 -6.35 -9.13
N TRP A 116 -6.02 -6.03 -8.65
CA TRP A 116 -7.02 -5.33 -9.45
C TRP A 116 -6.57 -3.93 -9.84
N PHE A 117 -6.08 -3.15 -8.88
CA PHE A 117 -5.66 -1.77 -9.14
C PHE A 117 -4.49 -1.70 -10.15
N TYR A 118 -3.39 -2.42 -9.87
CA TYR A 118 -2.22 -2.40 -10.73
C TYR A 118 -2.42 -3.19 -12.02
N GLY A 119 -3.20 -4.27 -12.00
CA GLY A 119 -3.54 -5.04 -13.21
C GLY A 119 -4.35 -4.20 -14.21
N VAL A 120 -5.37 -3.48 -13.74
CA VAL A 120 -6.13 -2.54 -14.59
C VAL A 120 -5.25 -1.40 -15.08
N LEU A 121 -4.41 -0.83 -14.21
CA LEU A 121 -3.50 0.25 -14.59
C LEU A 121 -2.51 -0.18 -15.69
N ILE A 122 -1.87 -1.34 -15.53
CA ILE A 122 -0.95 -1.90 -16.52
C ILE A 122 -1.69 -2.23 -17.83
N PHE A 123 -2.90 -2.79 -17.76
CA PHE A 123 -3.72 -3.05 -18.95
C PHE A 123 -4.01 -1.76 -19.73
N ILE A 124 -4.41 -0.69 -19.04
CA ILE A 124 -4.64 0.62 -19.66
C ILE A 124 -3.35 1.15 -20.29
N MET A 125 -2.22 1.04 -19.60
CA MET A 125 -0.92 1.47 -20.14
C MET A 125 -0.56 0.71 -21.43
N ILE A 126 -0.76 -0.60 -21.48
CA ILE A 126 -0.51 -1.42 -22.68
C ILE A 126 -1.40 -0.96 -23.84
N LEU A 127 -2.68 -0.71 -23.57
CA LEU A 127 -3.62 -0.23 -24.59
C LEU A 127 -3.19 1.14 -25.14
N ILE A 128 -2.79 2.08 -24.27
CA ILE A 128 -2.28 3.38 -24.70
C ILE A 128 -0.98 3.24 -25.50
N THR A 129 -0.04 2.39 -25.06
CA THR A 129 1.20 2.13 -25.81
C THR A 129 0.92 1.58 -27.21
N TYR A 130 -0.08 0.70 -27.36
CA TYR A 130 -0.50 0.18 -28.66
C TYR A 130 -1.14 1.24 -29.56
N LEU A 131 -1.87 2.21 -29.00
CA LEU A 131 -2.51 3.27 -29.77
C LEU A 131 -1.54 4.39 -30.21
N ILE A 132 -0.43 4.59 -29.48
CA ILE A 132 0.59 5.61 -29.79
C ILE A 132 1.66 5.09 -30.77
N ASN A 133 1.86 3.77 -30.83
CA ASN A 133 2.81 3.14 -31.75
C ASN A 133 2.19 2.82 -33.10
#